data_AF-A0AAE4U7Q9-F1
#
_entry.id   AF-A0AAE4U7Q9-F1
#
_cell.length_a   1.000
_cell.length_b   1.000
_cell.length_c   1.000
_cell.angle_alpha   90.00
_cell.angle_beta   90.00
_cell.angle_gamma   90.00
#
_symmetry.space_group_name_H-M   'P 1'
#
loop_
_entity.id
_entity.type
_entity.pdbx_description
1 polymer ?
#
loop_
_entity_poly.entity_id
_entity_poly.type
_entity_poly.pdbx_seq_one_letter_code
_entity_poly.pdbx_strand_id
1 'polypeptide(L)'
;MSTAVESEATATQQVLLEMWTENTGRHMLDSGGAYGRNWERNQGLTVADMLASPEVTLDARYGYVDITVSAFHWLDSFLEYDPEMQARFEEFATSGDMTDEPWLECAERFAEDRYDSCNDPYGGVRSYNTYNGESWLDSTLQYVTFTAPDADGWDTPYVLLQYHGGCDVRGGYTKPRAFKVLGEGHDEFYTEGHVSLCCTANHGQYIGEGLFGPVDAPMHCWDSNSSGSDWVEYGGAYDSPEFEVVEPEDGGDNYVACPACKAPMEVSVFFGH
;
A
#
# COMPACT_ATOMS: atom_id res chain seq x y z
N MET A 1 -25.30 20.98 -17.97
CA MET A 1 -24.12 20.33 -18.57
C MET A 1 -22.93 20.74 -17.73
N SER A 2 -22.57 19.90 -16.76
CA SER A 2 -21.39 20.13 -15.94
C SER A 2 -20.21 19.50 -16.67
N THR A 3 -19.27 20.34 -17.11
CA THR A 3 -17.97 19.90 -17.61
C THR A 3 -17.19 19.34 -16.44
N ALA A 4 -17.04 18.02 -16.37
CA ALA A 4 -16.04 17.39 -15.53
C ALA A 4 -14.68 17.90 -15.98
N VAL A 5 -13.95 18.52 -15.06
CA VAL A 5 -12.52 18.77 -15.22
C VAL A 5 -11.88 17.40 -15.03
N GLU A 6 -11.45 16.75 -16.12
CA GLU A 6 -10.45 15.70 -16.03
C GLU A 6 -9.23 16.36 -15.38
N SER A 7 -8.95 16.05 -14.11
CA SER A 7 -7.72 16.48 -13.48
C SER A 7 -6.58 15.78 -14.21
N GLU A 8 -5.67 16.55 -14.82
CA GLU A 8 -4.45 15.99 -15.39
C GLU A 8 -3.69 15.24 -14.28
N ALA A 9 -3.28 14.00 -14.58
CA ALA A 9 -2.53 13.15 -13.67
C ALA A 9 -1.25 13.85 -13.18
N THR A 10 -0.93 13.73 -11.89
CA THR A 10 0.29 14.30 -11.32
C THR A 10 1.55 13.60 -11.84
N ALA A 11 2.72 14.22 -11.69
CA ALA A 11 3.98 13.58 -12.03
C ALA A 11 4.22 12.29 -11.23
N THR A 12 3.87 12.29 -9.93
CA THR A 12 3.93 11.10 -9.07
C THR A 12 3.10 9.96 -9.65
N GLN A 13 1.82 10.21 -9.96
CA GLN A 13 0.90 9.21 -10.49
C GLN A 13 1.39 8.62 -11.81
N GLN A 14 1.96 9.46 -12.67
CA GLN A 14 2.55 9.02 -13.93
C GLN A 14 3.75 8.09 -13.69
N VAL A 15 4.67 8.46 -12.81
CA VAL A 15 5.84 7.63 -12.49
C VAL A 15 5.44 6.32 -11.81
N LEU A 16 4.46 6.34 -10.90
CA LEU A 16 3.92 5.12 -10.30
C LEU A 16 3.31 4.20 -11.38
N LEU A 17 2.52 4.73 -12.31
CA LEU A 17 1.99 3.93 -13.43
C LEU A 17 3.09 3.38 -14.33
N GLU A 18 4.14 4.16 -14.60
CA GLU A 18 5.31 3.69 -15.36
C GLU A 18 5.95 2.48 -14.68
N MET A 19 6.07 2.48 -13.35
CA MET A 19 6.57 1.32 -12.62
C MET A 19 5.66 0.09 -12.79
N TRP A 20 4.35 0.26 -12.74
CA TRP A 20 3.39 -0.86 -12.93
C TRP A 20 3.44 -1.46 -14.33
N THR A 21 3.86 -0.68 -15.33
CA THR A 21 3.87 -1.06 -16.75
C THR A 21 5.26 -1.35 -17.30
N GLU A 22 6.32 -1.10 -16.52
CA GLU A 22 7.71 -1.33 -16.90
C GLU A 22 7.97 -2.82 -17.15
N ASN A 23 8.55 -3.14 -18.30
CA ASN A 23 8.91 -4.51 -18.64
C ASN A 23 10.12 -4.96 -17.81
N THR A 24 9.86 -5.75 -16.77
CA THR A 24 10.90 -6.29 -15.88
C THR A 24 11.52 -7.61 -16.37
N GLY A 25 11.30 -7.94 -17.65
CA GLY A 25 11.90 -9.09 -18.32
C GLY A 25 11.16 -10.41 -18.07
N ARG A 26 11.79 -11.50 -18.53
CA ARG A 26 11.32 -12.89 -18.38
C ARG A 26 12.49 -13.77 -18.00
N HIS A 27 12.38 -14.55 -16.92
CA HIS A 27 13.40 -15.51 -16.53
C HIS A 27 12.93 -16.95 -16.80
N MET A 28 13.84 -17.88 -17.08
CA MET A 28 13.47 -19.27 -17.40
C MET A 28 12.82 -20.01 -16.24
N LEU A 29 13.19 -19.64 -15.01
CA LEU A 29 12.63 -20.17 -13.77
C LEU A 29 11.43 -19.37 -13.25
N ASP A 30 10.99 -18.35 -14.00
CA ASP A 30 9.84 -17.54 -13.65
C ASP A 30 8.55 -18.28 -14.04
N SER A 31 7.66 -18.49 -13.06
CA SER A 31 6.35 -19.11 -13.26
C SER A 31 5.38 -18.29 -14.13
N GLY A 32 5.78 -17.07 -14.54
CA GLY A 32 4.99 -16.16 -15.37
C GLY A 32 4.60 -16.67 -16.76
N GLY A 33 5.07 -17.86 -17.18
CA GLY A 33 4.63 -18.50 -18.42
C GLY A 33 3.18 -19.03 -18.39
N ALA A 34 2.63 -19.35 -17.21
CA ALA A 34 1.29 -19.95 -17.07
C ALA A 34 0.18 -18.93 -16.73
N TYR A 35 0.51 -17.87 -15.96
CA TYR A 35 -0.47 -16.91 -15.42
C TYR A 35 -0.25 -15.46 -15.91
N GLY A 36 0.79 -15.23 -16.73
CA GLY A 36 1.22 -13.91 -17.15
C GLY A 36 1.96 -13.15 -16.04
N ARG A 37 2.82 -12.20 -16.42
CA ARG A 37 3.53 -11.32 -15.47
C ARG A 37 2.67 -10.11 -15.10
N ASN A 38 2.95 -9.51 -13.96
CA ASN A 38 2.20 -8.33 -13.50
C ASN A 38 2.28 -7.22 -14.54
N TRP A 39 3.48 -6.90 -15.03
CA TRP A 39 3.66 -5.85 -16.05
C TRP A 39 2.92 -6.16 -17.36
N GLU A 40 2.78 -7.45 -17.74
CA GLU A 40 2.04 -7.87 -18.94
C GLU A 40 0.54 -7.64 -18.79
N ARG A 41 -0.02 -7.89 -17.59
CA ARG A 41 -1.43 -7.66 -17.29
C ARG A 41 -1.76 -6.17 -17.16
N ASN A 42 -0.80 -5.38 -16.70
CA ASN A 42 -0.94 -3.94 -16.51
C ASN A 42 -0.81 -3.14 -17.83
N GLN A 43 -0.44 -3.78 -18.95
CA GLN A 43 -0.30 -3.09 -20.22
C GLN A 43 -1.61 -2.43 -20.65
N GLY A 44 -1.54 -1.13 -20.96
CA GLY A 44 -2.69 -0.35 -21.40
C GLY A 44 -3.49 0.31 -20.28
N LEU A 45 -3.13 0.07 -19.01
CA LEU A 45 -3.66 0.86 -17.90
C LEU A 45 -3.25 2.32 -18.03
N THR A 46 -4.18 3.20 -17.67
CA THR A 46 -3.97 4.64 -17.55
C THR A 46 -4.02 5.06 -16.09
N VAL A 47 -3.56 6.27 -15.77
CA VAL A 47 -3.68 6.82 -14.40
C VAL A 47 -5.14 6.89 -13.98
N ALA A 48 -6.04 7.23 -14.91
CA ALA A 48 -7.47 7.26 -14.64
C ALA A 48 -8.02 5.87 -14.26
N ASP A 49 -7.51 4.80 -14.87
CA ASP A 49 -7.91 3.43 -14.51
C ASP A 49 -7.42 3.06 -13.10
N MET A 50 -6.17 3.45 -12.75
CA MET A 50 -5.63 3.22 -11.41
C MET A 50 -6.43 3.97 -10.34
N LEU A 51 -6.73 5.26 -10.58
CA LEU A 51 -7.52 6.09 -9.67
C LEU A 51 -8.98 5.62 -9.54
N ALA A 52 -9.54 5.01 -10.59
CA ALA A 52 -10.89 4.46 -10.56
C ALA A 52 -10.96 3.07 -9.89
N SER A 53 -9.83 2.39 -9.72
CA SER A 53 -9.77 1.12 -9.00
C SER A 53 -10.07 1.33 -7.51
N PRO A 54 -10.67 0.33 -6.82
CA PRO A 54 -10.91 0.44 -5.39
C PRO A 54 -9.59 0.53 -4.60
N GLU A 55 -9.58 1.37 -3.57
CA GLU A 55 -8.45 1.51 -2.63
C GLU A 55 -8.24 0.25 -1.78
N VAL A 56 -9.35 -0.43 -1.45
CA VAL A 56 -9.38 -1.68 -0.71
C VAL A 56 -10.53 -2.54 -1.21
N THR A 57 -10.34 -3.86 -1.19
CA THR A 57 -11.38 -4.85 -1.51
C THR A 57 -11.52 -5.85 -0.38
N LEU A 58 -12.77 -6.27 -0.17
CA LEU A 58 -13.15 -7.35 0.75
C LEU A 58 -13.84 -8.43 -0.07
N ASP A 59 -13.20 -9.59 -0.19
CA ASP A 59 -13.72 -10.74 -0.91
C ASP A 59 -14.01 -11.89 0.05
N ALA A 60 -15.22 -12.44 -0.06
CA ALA A 60 -15.72 -13.55 0.74
C ALA A 60 -16.16 -14.76 -0.12
N ARG A 61 -15.89 -14.73 -1.44
CA ARG A 61 -16.43 -15.69 -2.43
C ARG A 61 -15.99 -17.13 -2.18
N TYR A 62 -14.84 -17.34 -1.55
CA TYR A 62 -14.26 -18.67 -1.33
C TYR A 62 -14.40 -19.17 0.12
N GLY A 63 -15.29 -18.55 0.91
CA GLY A 63 -15.56 -18.98 2.29
C GLY A 63 -14.49 -18.58 3.30
N TYR A 64 -13.57 -17.69 2.91
CA TYR A 64 -12.60 -17.04 3.79
C TYR A 64 -12.62 -15.53 3.54
N VAL A 65 -12.20 -14.76 4.55
CA VAL A 65 -12.06 -13.31 4.45
C VAL A 65 -10.76 -13.00 3.72
N ASP A 66 -10.87 -12.31 2.59
CA ASP A 66 -9.73 -11.87 1.79
C ASP A 66 -9.76 -10.34 1.68
N ILE A 67 -8.76 -9.68 2.25
CA ILE A 67 -8.61 -8.22 2.21
C ILE A 67 -7.42 -7.90 1.32
N THR A 68 -7.62 -7.03 0.36
CA THR A 68 -6.55 -6.57 -0.52
C THR A 68 -6.58 -5.04 -0.61
N VAL A 69 -5.46 -4.41 -0.29
CA VAL A 69 -5.22 -2.96 -0.35
C VAL A 69 -4.45 -2.61 -1.63
N SER A 70 -4.87 -1.57 -2.33
CA SER A 70 -4.19 -1.11 -3.54
C SER A 70 -2.85 -0.47 -3.19
N ALA A 71 -1.74 -1.08 -3.63
CA ALA A 71 -0.43 -0.49 -3.42
C ALA A 71 -0.25 0.83 -4.18
N PHE A 72 -0.95 1.02 -5.31
CA PHE A 72 -0.91 2.28 -6.04
C PHE A 72 -1.51 3.42 -5.23
N HIS A 73 -2.73 3.24 -4.71
CA HIS A 73 -3.40 4.27 -3.91
C HIS A 73 -2.67 4.56 -2.61
N TRP A 74 -2.15 3.51 -1.97
CA TRP A 74 -1.34 3.65 -0.77
C TRP A 74 -0.08 4.50 -1.04
N LEU A 75 0.67 4.21 -2.10
CA LEU A 75 1.87 4.98 -2.43
C LEU A 75 1.54 6.43 -2.88
N ASP A 76 0.46 6.63 -3.65
CA ASP A 76 0.05 7.95 -4.12
C ASP A 76 -0.37 8.88 -2.97
N SER A 77 -0.81 8.34 -1.83
CA SER A 77 -1.27 9.14 -0.70
C SER A 77 -0.15 9.87 0.04
N PHE A 78 1.08 9.35 0.00
CA PHE A 78 2.19 9.89 0.79
C PHE A 78 3.50 10.07 0.02
N LEU A 79 3.58 9.71 -1.26
CA LEU A 79 4.78 9.93 -2.06
C LEU A 79 4.69 11.15 -2.98
N GLU A 80 5.80 11.87 -3.10
CA GLU A 80 6.01 12.89 -4.11
C GLU A 80 7.23 12.56 -4.96
N TYR A 81 7.06 12.43 -6.28
CA TYR A 81 8.17 12.13 -7.17
C TYR A 81 9.20 13.27 -7.19
N ASP A 82 10.48 12.93 -6.98
CA ASP A 82 11.58 13.89 -6.98
C ASP A 82 12.53 13.64 -8.16
N PRO A 83 12.40 14.42 -9.26
CA PRO A 83 13.24 14.24 -10.44
C PRO A 83 14.71 14.59 -10.21
N GLU A 84 15.03 15.46 -9.24
CA GLU A 84 16.41 15.82 -8.93
C GLU A 84 17.10 14.68 -8.18
N MET A 85 16.44 14.12 -7.16
CA MET A 85 16.93 12.94 -6.47
C MET A 85 17.03 11.74 -7.41
N GLN A 86 16.06 11.56 -8.31
CA GLN A 86 16.11 10.53 -9.35
C GLN A 86 17.38 10.69 -10.20
N ALA A 87 17.66 11.89 -10.71
CA ALA A 87 18.83 12.14 -11.54
C ALA A 87 20.15 11.83 -10.80
N ARG A 88 20.25 12.19 -9.51
CA ARG A 88 21.41 11.87 -8.67
C ARG A 88 21.60 10.36 -8.49
N PHE A 89 20.51 9.63 -8.27
CA PHE A 89 20.54 8.17 -8.18
C PHE A 89 20.97 7.53 -9.50
N GLU A 90 20.43 7.99 -10.63
CA GLU A 90 20.77 7.46 -11.95
C GLU A 90 22.23 7.70 -12.33
N GLU A 91 22.76 8.88 -12.03
CA GLU A 91 24.17 9.18 -12.23
C GLU A 91 25.05 8.22 -11.42
N PHE A 92 24.69 7.95 -10.16
CA PHE A 92 25.43 7.00 -9.34
C PHE A 92 25.34 5.57 -9.88
N ALA A 93 24.14 5.08 -10.17
CA ALA A 93 23.90 3.70 -10.58
C ALA A 93 24.50 3.39 -11.97
N THR A 94 24.79 4.41 -12.78
CA THR A 94 25.46 4.26 -14.08
C THR A 94 26.95 4.59 -14.04
N SER A 95 27.52 4.78 -12.84
CA SER A 95 28.92 5.12 -12.66
C SER A 95 29.78 3.91 -12.25
N GLY A 96 30.93 3.78 -12.90
CA GLY A 96 31.98 2.83 -12.52
C GLY A 96 31.47 1.41 -12.33
N ASP A 97 31.78 0.84 -11.16
CA ASP A 97 31.46 -0.55 -10.81
C ASP A 97 29.96 -0.80 -10.59
N MET A 98 29.12 0.25 -10.47
CA MET A 98 27.67 0.06 -10.22
C MET A 98 26.87 -0.39 -11.43
N THR A 99 27.43 -0.24 -12.64
CA THR A 99 26.71 -0.47 -13.89
C THR A 99 26.20 -1.90 -14.05
N ASP A 100 26.90 -2.88 -13.47
CA ASP A 100 26.58 -4.30 -13.55
C ASP A 100 25.92 -4.86 -12.28
N GLU A 101 25.72 -4.01 -11.25
CA GLU A 101 25.18 -4.45 -9.96
C GLU A 101 23.64 -4.48 -9.96
N PRO A 102 23.04 -5.32 -9.09
CA PRO A 102 21.60 -5.33 -8.90
C PRO A 102 21.06 -3.97 -8.45
N TRP A 103 19.87 -3.61 -8.92
CA TRP A 103 19.24 -2.32 -8.59
C TRP A 103 19.08 -2.07 -7.09
N LEU A 104 18.79 -3.10 -6.30
CA LEU A 104 18.71 -2.97 -4.84
C LEU A 104 20.06 -2.55 -4.25
N GLU A 105 21.16 -3.19 -4.67
CA GLU A 105 22.50 -2.86 -4.20
C GLU A 105 22.88 -1.43 -4.62
N CYS A 106 22.50 -1.01 -5.83
CA CYS A 106 22.66 0.38 -6.25
C CYS A 106 21.91 1.36 -5.34
N ALA A 107 20.67 1.04 -4.94
CA ALA A 107 19.87 1.89 -4.07
C ALA A 107 20.44 1.95 -2.65
N GLU A 108 20.83 0.80 -2.09
CA GLU A 108 21.45 0.68 -0.77
C GLU A 108 22.74 1.48 -0.70
N ARG A 109 23.67 1.23 -1.63
CA ARG A 109 24.95 1.93 -1.66
C ARG A 109 24.80 3.43 -1.95
N PHE A 110 23.83 3.83 -2.78
CA PHE A 110 23.56 5.24 -3.01
C PHE A 110 23.18 5.95 -1.71
N ALA A 111 22.27 5.33 -0.94
CA ALA A 111 21.80 5.85 0.33
C ALA A 111 22.91 5.82 1.39
N GLU A 112 23.63 4.70 1.50
CA GLU A 112 24.70 4.52 2.49
C GLU A 112 25.89 5.46 2.26
N ASP A 113 26.43 5.49 1.04
CA ASP A 113 27.64 6.25 0.73
C ASP A 113 27.44 7.77 0.87
N ARG A 114 26.21 8.26 0.72
CA ARG A 114 25.90 9.70 0.69
C ARG A 114 25.15 10.21 1.91
N TYR A 115 24.34 9.37 2.55
CA TYR A 115 23.31 9.81 3.48
C TYR A 115 23.24 8.99 4.77
N ASP A 116 24.02 7.90 4.91
CA ASP A 116 24.12 7.21 6.19
C ASP A 116 24.93 8.05 7.19
N SER A 117 24.20 8.81 8.00
CA SER A 117 24.75 9.38 9.20
C SER A 117 24.65 8.32 10.31
N CYS A 118 25.80 7.79 10.75
CA CYS A 118 25.88 6.73 11.75
C CYS A 118 25.33 7.12 13.14
N ASN A 119 24.68 8.29 13.26
CA ASN A 119 24.17 8.88 14.50
C ASN A 119 22.64 9.04 14.52
N ASP A 120 21.90 8.60 13.49
CA ASP A 120 20.44 8.62 13.54
C ASP A 120 19.86 7.21 13.83
N PRO A 121 19.46 6.93 15.08
CA PRO A 121 18.83 5.66 15.43
C PRO A 121 17.43 5.45 14.82
N TYR A 122 16.81 6.48 14.23
CA TYR A 122 15.45 6.44 13.69
C TYR A 122 15.36 6.72 12.18
N GLY A 123 16.32 7.44 11.59
CA GLY A 123 16.35 7.83 10.15
C GLY A 123 17.52 7.28 9.33
N GLY A 124 18.25 6.28 9.84
CA GLY A 124 19.30 5.58 9.08
C GLY A 124 18.77 4.83 7.85
N VAL A 125 19.67 4.44 6.96
CA VAL A 125 19.32 3.71 5.73
C VAL A 125 18.71 2.35 6.06
N ARG A 126 17.57 2.02 5.46
CA ARG A 126 16.89 0.73 5.66
C ARG A 126 16.31 0.19 4.37
N SER A 127 16.45 -1.12 4.19
CA SER A 127 15.90 -1.85 3.04
C SER A 127 14.75 -2.74 3.47
N TYR A 128 13.67 -2.70 2.70
CA TYR A 128 12.45 -3.45 2.96
C TYR A 128 12.01 -4.21 1.71
N ASN A 129 11.40 -5.37 1.94
CA ASN A 129 10.69 -6.13 0.93
C ASN A 129 9.39 -6.63 1.55
N THR A 130 8.26 -6.14 1.04
CA THR A 130 6.91 -6.46 1.54
C THR A 130 6.62 -7.96 1.51
N TYR A 131 7.27 -8.73 0.63
CA TYR A 131 7.18 -10.19 0.62
C TYR A 131 7.66 -10.86 1.91
N ASN A 132 8.61 -10.24 2.62
CA ASN A 132 9.16 -10.81 3.86
C ASN A 132 8.23 -10.60 5.08
N GLY A 133 7.20 -9.77 4.94
CA GLY A 133 6.20 -9.50 5.97
C GLY A 133 4.82 -9.99 5.54
N GLU A 134 3.87 -9.92 6.48
CA GLU A 134 2.45 -10.04 6.14
C GLU A 134 1.98 -8.68 5.63
N SER A 135 1.48 -8.65 4.41
CA SER A 135 1.02 -7.43 3.74
C SER A 135 -0.29 -7.72 3.02
N TRP A 136 -1.26 -6.81 3.14
CA TRP A 136 -2.48 -6.83 2.33
C TRP A 136 -2.34 -6.13 0.99
N LEU A 137 -1.16 -5.61 0.66
CA LEU A 137 -0.94 -4.94 -0.61
C LEU A 137 -1.16 -5.91 -1.78
N ASP A 138 -1.85 -5.44 -2.82
CA ASP A 138 -2.11 -6.17 -4.07
C ASP A 138 -0.84 -6.46 -4.89
N SER A 139 0.30 -5.94 -4.45
CA SER A 139 1.56 -5.90 -5.15
C SER A 139 2.73 -6.02 -4.19
N THR A 140 3.77 -6.76 -4.60
CA THR A 140 5.03 -6.80 -3.86
C THR A 140 5.91 -5.59 -4.21
N LEU A 141 6.31 -4.86 -3.18
CA LEU A 141 7.24 -3.73 -3.24
C LEU A 141 8.58 -4.07 -2.57
N GLN A 142 9.65 -3.49 -3.10
CA GLN A 142 10.98 -3.48 -2.51
C GLN A 142 11.52 -2.06 -2.52
N TYR A 143 12.05 -1.58 -1.40
CA TYR A 143 12.49 -0.19 -1.31
C TYR A 143 13.59 0.05 -0.28
N VAL A 144 14.31 1.15 -0.47
CA VAL A 144 15.31 1.67 0.46
C VAL A 144 14.88 3.04 0.95
N THR A 145 14.71 3.20 2.27
CA THR A 145 14.37 4.47 2.92
C THR A 145 15.62 5.12 3.51
N PHE A 146 15.72 6.43 3.42
CA PHE A 146 16.84 7.22 3.97
C PHE A 146 16.42 8.68 4.14
N THR A 147 17.20 9.46 4.88
CA THR A 147 16.99 10.92 5.02
C THR A 147 18.04 11.67 4.21
N ALA A 148 17.63 12.67 3.44
CA ALA A 148 18.55 13.51 2.66
C ALA A 148 18.07 14.97 2.64
N PRO A 149 18.98 15.95 2.47
CA PRO A 149 18.59 17.34 2.35
C PRO A 149 17.83 17.57 1.04
N ASP A 150 16.66 18.22 1.14
CA ASP A 150 15.87 18.67 0.01
C ASP A 150 16.46 19.93 -0.66
N ALA A 151 15.72 20.51 -1.62
CA ALA A 151 16.15 21.72 -2.33
C ALA A 151 16.32 22.96 -1.43
N ASP A 152 15.61 23.00 -0.30
CA ASP A 152 15.70 24.07 0.70
C ASP A 152 16.74 23.76 1.80
N GLY A 153 17.35 22.57 1.75
CA GLY A 153 18.39 22.10 2.66
C GLY A 153 17.85 21.47 3.95
N TRP A 154 16.57 21.11 3.98
CA TRP A 154 15.96 20.42 5.11
C TRP A 154 16.12 18.91 4.99
N ASP A 155 16.52 18.27 6.09
CA ASP A 155 16.55 16.82 6.21
C ASP A 155 15.13 16.27 5.99
N THR A 156 14.95 15.61 4.85
CA THR A 156 13.67 15.13 4.35
C THR A 156 13.73 13.61 4.17
N PRO A 157 12.68 12.87 4.55
CA PRO A 157 12.60 11.44 4.28
C PRO A 157 12.43 11.15 2.78
N TYR A 158 13.21 10.21 2.28
CA TYR A 158 13.20 9.75 0.89
C TYR A 158 13.07 8.23 0.81
N VAL A 159 12.61 7.77 -0.35
CA VAL A 159 12.56 6.35 -0.72
C VAL A 159 13.06 6.14 -2.15
N LEU A 160 13.87 5.10 -2.35
CA LEU A 160 14.12 4.49 -3.66
C LEU A 160 13.25 3.24 -3.78
N LEU A 161 12.15 3.36 -4.52
CA LEU A 161 11.09 2.35 -4.61
C LEU A 161 11.20 1.51 -5.87
N GLN A 162 10.96 0.21 -5.74
CA GLN A 162 10.85 -0.76 -6.84
C GLN A 162 9.55 -1.55 -6.74
N TYR A 163 8.91 -1.77 -7.88
CA TYR A 163 7.70 -2.57 -8.02
C TYR A 163 8.06 -3.97 -8.54
N HIS A 164 7.43 -5.02 -8.00
CA HIS A 164 7.58 -6.37 -8.54
C HIS A 164 6.67 -6.58 -9.75
N GLY A 165 7.18 -6.25 -10.94
CA GLY A 165 6.49 -6.47 -12.21
C GLY A 165 6.53 -7.92 -12.71
N GLY A 166 7.38 -8.76 -12.11
CA GLY A 166 7.63 -10.15 -12.53
C GLY A 166 6.61 -11.16 -12.01
N CYS A 167 7.03 -12.43 -11.94
CA CYS A 167 6.25 -13.50 -11.29
C CYS A 167 7.10 -14.36 -10.34
N ASP A 168 8.41 -14.07 -10.20
CA ASP A 168 9.30 -14.65 -9.20
C ASP A 168 9.91 -13.52 -8.36
N VAL A 169 9.68 -13.51 -7.05
CA VAL A 169 10.12 -12.44 -6.13
C VAL A 169 11.65 -12.32 -5.98
N ARG A 170 12.42 -13.26 -6.51
CA ARG A 170 13.90 -13.19 -6.53
C ARG A 170 14.44 -12.32 -7.66
N GLY A 171 13.56 -11.81 -8.53
CA GLY A 171 13.90 -10.90 -9.62
C GLY A 171 12.66 -10.19 -10.16
N GLY A 172 12.77 -9.54 -11.31
CA GLY A 172 11.61 -8.91 -11.95
C GLY A 172 11.09 -7.65 -11.24
N TYR A 173 11.94 -6.99 -10.46
CA TYR A 173 11.70 -5.64 -9.95
C TYR A 173 12.02 -4.59 -11.00
N THR A 174 11.30 -3.48 -10.97
CA THR A 174 11.57 -2.30 -11.80
C THR A 174 12.88 -1.63 -11.41
N LYS A 175 13.41 -0.78 -12.29
CA LYS A 175 14.42 0.19 -11.88
C LYS A 175 13.87 1.07 -10.74
N PRO A 176 14.67 1.42 -9.72
CA PRO A 176 14.20 2.26 -8.63
C PRO A 176 13.75 3.64 -9.11
N ARG A 177 12.71 4.16 -8.48
CA ARG A 177 12.25 5.54 -8.62
C ARG A 177 12.36 6.27 -7.27
N ALA A 178 12.85 7.50 -7.31
CA ALA A 178 13.08 8.33 -6.13
C ALA A 178 11.85 9.18 -5.81
N PHE A 179 11.40 9.08 -4.57
CA PHE A 179 10.29 9.87 -4.06
C PHE A 179 10.66 10.48 -2.71
N LYS A 180 10.17 11.69 -2.46
CA LYS A 180 10.02 12.23 -1.10
C LYS A 180 8.86 11.52 -0.42
N VAL A 181 8.99 11.32 0.88
CA VAL A 181 7.93 10.79 1.73
C VAL A 181 7.30 11.97 2.47
N LEU A 182 6.03 12.22 2.22
CA LEU A 182 5.24 13.26 2.83
C LEU A 182 4.69 12.79 4.20
N GLY A 183 3.92 13.65 4.87
CA GLY A 183 3.23 13.28 6.12
C GLY A 183 4.19 13.04 7.29
N GLU A 184 4.03 11.91 7.97
CA GLU A 184 4.85 11.51 9.12
C GLU A 184 6.21 10.88 8.72
N GLY A 185 6.56 10.94 7.44
CA GLY A 185 7.86 10.48 6.95
C GLY A 185 7.94 8.96 6.89
N HIS A 186 8.98 8.36 7.45
CA HIS A 186 9.19 6.90 7.35
C HIS A 186 8.06 6.07 7.98
N ASP A 187 7.28 6.65 8.90
CA ASP A 187 6.21 5.94 9.58
C ASP A 187 4.99 5.69 8.66
N GLU A 188 4.87 6.42 7.56
CA GLU A 188 3.84 6.19 6.52
C GLU A 188 3.92 4.76 5.95
N PHE A 189 5.13 4.18 5.90
CA PHE A 189 5.38 2.82 5.41
C PHE A 189 4.92 1.70 6.36
N TYR A 190 4.31 2.03 7.52
CA TYR A 190 3.68 1.05 8.42
C TYR A 190 2.14 1.11 8.36
N THR A 191 1.57 1.95 7.49
CA THR A 191 0.13 2.14 7.35
C THR A 191 -0.52 1.18 6.33
N GLU A 192 0.26 0.37 5.62
CA GLU A 192 -0.21 -0.57 4.59
C GLU A 192 -1.22 -1.60 5.12
N GLY A 193 -1.20 -1.81 6.43
CA GLY A 193 -2.01 -2.77 7.15
C GLY A 193 -3.20 -2.18 7.91
N HIS A 194 -3.52 -0.90 7.73
CA HIS A 194 -4.58 -0.21 8.47
C HIS A 194 -5.88 -0.17 7.68
N VAL A 195 -6.77 -1.14 7.92
CA VAL A 195 -8.13 -1.14 7.39
C VAL A 195 -9.13 -1.14 8.53
N SER A 196 -10.30 -0.59 8.26
CA SER A 196 -11.46 -0.66 9.14
C SER A 196 -12.50 -1.58 8.53
N LEU A 197 -12.98 -2.54 9.31
CA LEU A 197 -14.17 -3.31 8.99
C LEU A 197 -15.34 -2.79 9.80
N CYS A 198 -16.36 -2.29 9.12
CA CYS A 198 -17.52 -1.67 9.74
C CYS A 198 -18.81 -2.37 9.34
N CYS A 199 -19.67 -2.64 10.32
CA CYS A 199 -20.97 -3.21 10.09
C CYS A 199 -21.88 -2.24 9.31
N THR A 200 -22.54 -2.74 8.26
CA THR A 200 -23.46 -1.97 7.40
C THR A 200 -24.83 -1.71 8.06
N ALA A 201 -25.16 -2.47 9.09
CA ALA A 201 -26.39 -2.30 9.87
C ALA A 201 -26.10 -1.68 11.25
N ASN A 202 -27.10 -0.98 11.78
CA ASN A 202 -27.20 -0.56 13.19
C ASN A 202 -26.43 0.71 13.62
N HIS A 203 -25.53 1.31 12.83
CA HIS A 203 -24.92 2.57 13.25
C HIS A 203 -25.96 3.68 13.45
N GLY A 204 -26.02 4.26 14.65
CA GLY A 204 -26.94 5.36 14.98
C GLY A 204 -28.42 4.93 14.98
N GLN A 205 -28.70 3.62 15.00
CA GLN A 205 -30.08 3.16 15.15
C GLN A 205 -30.53 3.34 16.58
N TYR A 206 -31.66 4.01 16.77
CA TYR A 206 -32.29 4.14 18.07
C TYR A 206 -32.66 2.77 18.66
N ILE A 207 -32.11 2.44 19.83
CA ILE A 207 -32.35 1.19 20.56
C ILE A 207 -33.22 1.37 21.80
N GLY A 208 -33.57 2.61 22.17
CA GLY A 208 -34.55 2.90 23.23
C GLY A 208 -34.25 4.16 24.03
N GLU A 209 -35.06 4.42 25.06
CA GLU A 209 -34.79 5.47 26.06
C GLU A 209 -33.93 4.90 27.19
N GLY A 210 -32.76 5.48 27.39
CA GLY A 210 -31.89 5.24 28.53
C GLY A 210 -32.16 6.20 29.68
N LEU A 211 -31.36 6.07 30.75
CA LEU A 211 -31.48 6.90 31.94
C LEU A 211 -31.27 8.41 31.66
N PHE A 212 -30.65 8.74 30.53
CA PHE A 212 -30.26 10.10 30.14
C PHE A 212 -30.80 10.51 28.76
N GLY A 213 -31.84 9.82 28.27
CA GLY A 213 -32.47 10.11 26.98
C GLY A 213 -32.25 9.00 25.94
N PRO A 214 -32.46 9.30 24.64
CA PRO A 214 -32.38 8.31 23.59
C PRO A 214 -30.99 7.67 23.53
N VAL A 215 -30.97 6.35 23.39
CA VAL A 215 -29.76 5.54 23.24
C VAL A 215 -29.78 4.98 21.82
N ASP A 216 -28.68 5.17 21.11
CA ASP A 216 -28.44 4.63 19.79
C ASP A 216 -27.46 3.46 19.86
N ALA A 217 -27.58 2.52 18.92
CA ALA A 217 -26.66 1.41 18.79
C ALA A 217 -25.24 1.92 18.44
N PRO A 218 -24.21 1.38 19.11
CA PRO A 218 -22.84 1.73 18.81
C PRO A 218 -22.48 1.30 17.38
N MET A 219 -21.52 2.00 16.79
CA MET A 219 -20.92 1.57 15.54
C MET A 219 -20.07 0.32 15.82
N HIS A 220 -20.41 -0.81 15.20
CA HIS A 220 -19.57 -2.00 15.25
C HIS A 220 -18.48 -1.87 14.18
N CYS A 221 -17.33 -1.34 14.56
CA CYS A 221 -16.16 -1.22 13.70
C CYS A 221 -14.92 -1.77 14.38
N TRP A 222 -14.05 -2.37 13.59
CA TRP A 222 -12.75 -2.88 14.01
C TRP A 222 -11.67 -2.34 13.09
N ASP A 223 -10.62 -1.78 13.68
CA ASP A 223 -9.45 -1.30 12.98
C ASP A 223 -8.33 -2.32 13.13
N SER A 224 -7.66 -2.65 12.03
CA SER A 224 -6.49 -3.53 12.07
C SER A 224 -5.20 -2.77 12.31
N ASN A 225 -4.23 -3.44 12.93
CA ASN A 225 -2.83 -3.11 12.76
C ASN A 225 -2.19 -4.07 11.75
N SER A 226 -1.08 -3.66 11.11
CA SER A 226 -0.09 -4.56 10.50
C SER A 226 -0.65 -5.77 9.74
N SER A 227 -1.60 -5.53 8.82
CA SER A 227 -2.19 -6.57 7.95
C SER A 227 -3.05 -7.59 8.71
N GLY A 228 -3.72 -7.15 9.76
CA GLY A 228 -4.73 -7.93 10.48
C GLY A 228 -4.18 -8.85 11.56
N SER A 229 -2.93 -8.66 11.98
CA SER A 229 -2.34 -9.42 13.08
C SER A 229 -3.08 -9.17 14.40
N ASP A 230 -3.46 -7.92 14.65
CA ASP A 230 -4.35 -7.54 15.74
C ASP A 230 -5.46 -6.63 15.20
N TRP A 231 -6.59 -6.65 15.90
CA TRP A 231 -7.69 -5.74 15.66
C TRP A 231 -8.02 -4.97 16.94
N VAL A 232 -8.64 -3.81 16.78
CA VAL A 232 -9.11 -2.97 17.88
C VAL A 232 -10.53 -2.60 17.57
N GLU A 233 -11.46 -2.89 18.47
CA GLU A 233 -12.81 -2.31 18.38
C GLU A 233 -12.68 -0.79 18.46
N TYR A 234 -13.35 -0.05 17.58
CA TYR A 234 -13.24 1.40 17.50
C TYR A 234 -13.50 2.07 18.86
N GLY A 235 -12.49 2.75 19.41
CA GLY A 235 -12.54 3.38 20.75
C GLY A 235 -12.43 2.41 21.94
N GLY A 236 -12.10 1.14 21.68
CA GLY A 236 -12.03 0.04 22.63
C GLY A 236 -10.61 -0.48 22.89
N ALA A 237 -10.52 -1.71 23.39
CA ALA A 237 -9.27 -2.42 23.61
C ALA A 237 -8.93 -3.33 22.42
N TYR A 238 -7.66 -3.72 22.29
CA TYR A 238 -7.25 -4.77 21.35
C TYR A 238 -8.06 -6.05 21.59
N ASP A 239 -8.61 -6.60 20.51
CA ASP A 239 -9.33 -7.86 20.48
C ASP A 239 -8.97 -8.62 19.19
N SER A 240 -9.16 -9.92 19.17
CA SER A 240 -8.94 -10.76 17.99
C SER A 240 -10.29 -11.33 17.55
N PRO A 241 -11.17 -10.50 16.93
CA PRO A 241 -12.46 -10.95 16.47
C PRO A 241 -12.28 -12.05 15.41
N GLU A 242 -13.01 -13.15 15.57
CA GLU A 242 -13.14 -14.14 14.49
C GLU A 242 -14.18 -13.62 13.49
N PHE A 243 -13.71 -13.04 12.39
CA PHE A 243 -14.57 -12.72 11.26
C PHE A 243 -14.96 -14.00 10.53
N GLU A 244 -16.27 -14.21 10.38
CA GLU A 244 -16.82 -15.37 9.67
C GLU A 244 -17.39 -14.94 8.33
N VAL A 245 -17.27 -15.82 7.34
CA VAL A 245 -18.00 -15.69 6.08
C VAL A 245 -19.34 -16.40 6.19
N VAL A 246 -20.42 -15.71 5.84
CA VAL A 246 -21.77 -16.26 5.79
C VAL A 246 -22.19 -16.49 4.35
N GLU A 247 -22.67 -17.69 4.06
CA GLU A 247 -23.31 -18.06 2.79
C GLU A 247 -24.83 -17.97 2.96
N PRO A 248 -25.52 -16.99 2.34
CA PRO A 248 -26.96 -16.83 2.49
C PRO A 248 -27.76 -18.02 1.92
N GLU A 249 -28.76 -18.52 2.66
CA GLU A 249 -29.60 -19.64 2.21
C GLU A 249 -30.45 -19.31 0.96
N ASP A 250 -30.70 -18.02 0.71
CA ASP A 250 -31.46 -17.54 -0.44
C ASP A 250 -30.65 -17.43 -1.74
N GLY A 251 -29.37 -17.81 -1.69
CA GLY A 251 -28.46 -17.75 -2.83
C GLY A 251 -27.91 -16.35 -3.11
N GLY A 252 -27.95 -15.45 -2.13
CA GLY A 252 -27.21 -14.19 -2.16
C GLY A 252 -25.69 -14.38 -2.14
N ASP A 253 -24.96 -13.29 -2.38
CA ASP A 253 -23.49 -13.29 -2.32
C ASP A 253 -22.99 -13.51 -0.88
N ASN A 254 -21.89 -14.24 -0.76
CA ASN A 254 -21.19 -14.41 0.51
C ASN A 254 -20.78 -13.05 1.08
N TYR A 255 -20.82 -12.91 2.40
CA TYR A 255 -20.41 -11.68 3.06
C TYR A 255 -19.65 -11.97 4.36
N VAL A 256 -18.81 -11.01 4.76
CA VAL A 256 -18.13 -11.05 6.07
C VAL A 256 -19.10 -10.53 7.13
N ALA A 257 -19.38 -11.36 8.12
CA ALA A 257 -20.37 -11.05 9.14
C ALA A 257 -19.74 -10.32 10.33
N CYS A 258 -20.43 -9.27 10.78
CA CYS A 258 -20.10 -8.57 12.00
C CYS A 258 -20.11 -9.55 13.19
N PRO A 259 -19.01 -9.66 13.96
CA PRO A 259 -18.92 -10.56 15.11
C PRO A 259 -20.05 -10.34 16.15
N ALA A 260 -20.51 -9.09 16.28
CA ALA A 260 -21.51 -8.71 17.27
C ALA A 260 -22.98 -8.90 16.83
N CYS A 261 -23.34 -8.54 15.59
CA CYS A 261 -24.74 -8.54 15.13
C CYS A 261 -25.02 -9.39 13.89
N LYS A 262 -23.99 -10.01 13.31
CA LYS A 262 -24.07 -10.89 12.12
C LYS A 262 -24.52 -10.22 10.82
N ALA A 263 -24.68 -8.90 10.81
CA ALA A 263 -24.94 -8.14 9.59
C ALA A 263 -23.68 -8.04 8.71
N PRO A 264 -23.83 -7.78 7.39
CA PRO A 264 -22.70 -7.63 6.50
C PRO A 264 -21.77 -6.48 6.89
N MET A 265 -20.48 -6.67 6.66
CA MET A 265 -19.45 -5.66 6.88
C MET A 265 -18.96 -5.06 5.56
N GLU A 266 -18.58 -3.79 5.62
CA GLU A 266 -17.84 -3.09 4.58
C GLU A 266 -16.42 -2.80 5.07
N VAL A 267 -15.48 -2.77 4.14
CA VAL A 267 -14.08 -2.42 4.41
C VAL A 267 -13.80 -1.00 3.94
N SER A 268 -13.01 -0.27 4.70
CA SER A 268 -12.40 1.00 4.30
C SER A 268 -10.94 1.01 4.70
N VAL A 269 -10.15 1.83 4.01
CA VAL A 269 -8.74 2.06 4.34
C VAL A 269 -8.57 3.54 4.69
N PHE A 270 -7.66 3.83 5.62
CA PHE A 270 -7.24 5.19 5.91
C PHE A 270 -5.77 5.31 5.50
N PHE A 271 -5.52 6.10 4.47
CA PHE A 271 -4.18 6.40 4.04
C PHE A 271 -3.68 7.68 4.73
N GLY A 272 -2.49 7.60 5.32
CA GLY A 272 -1.87 8.71 6.04
C GLY A 272 -2.33 8.87 7.49
N HIS A 273 -1.46 9.49 8.30
CA HIS A 273 -1.77 9.96 9.65
C HIS A 273 -2.26 11.43 9.66
#